data_AF-A0A260YQV4-F1
#
_entry.id   AF-A0A260YQV4-F1
#
_cell.length_a   1.000
_cell.length_b   1.000
_cell.length_c   1.000
_cell.angle_alpha   90.00
_cell.angle_beta   90.00
_cell.angle_gamma   90.00
#
_symmetry.space_group_name_H-M   'P 1'
#
loop_
_entity.id
_entity.type
_entity.pdbx_description
1 polymer ?
#
loop_
_entity_poly.entity_id
_entity_poly.type
_entity_poly.pdbx_seq_one_letter_code
_entity_poly.pdbx_strand_id
1 'polypeptide(L)'
;MKKKLLTWIEQTPWVINNGAIENIMAETEQVHHYDNFAKTLRYNLNLLLKLEQTYLKCLRDLDDTEEFRVFCMIAATNNIDIKKLKVKFFTFFNAMNGHPNLFFSNLFYDMAENLGSVGFIAGHELSHTLIENANYPELIPYFSNDSMQCIQNQYQTTCDSFKETSCGANDNQIDENGSDMLGIQLAYSLFEDIYSERKKDEYIRLRYNNTITNEQLFFYSLALVFCEGAAGEQDEMDTHSPLNIRVNAVAQHPGFRDVFNCDANSPMVQSFN
;
A
#
# COMPACT_ATOMS: atom_id res chain seq x y z
N MET A 1 -6.30 -11.92 -2.54
CA MET A 1 -5.70 -11.13 -3.65
C MET A 1 -4.74 -11.95 -4.50
N LYS A 2 -3.59 -12.46 -3.98
CA LYS A 2 -2.61 -13.23 -4.79
C LYS A 2 -3.22 -14.28 -5.73
N LYS A 3 -4.11 -15.15 -5.23
CA LYS A 3 -4.78 -16.15 -6.06
C LYS A 3 -5.53 -15.55 -7.26
N LYS A 4 -6.23 -14.43 -7.05
CA LYS A 4 -6.98 -13.72 -8.10
C LYS A 4 -6.01 -13.10 -9.11
N LEU A 5 -4.92 -12.50 -8.63
CA LEU A 5 -3.88 -11.93 -9.48
C LEU A 5 -3.24 -12.98 -10.40
N LEU A 6 -2.90 -14.16 -9.87
CA LEU A 6 -2.39 -15.29 -10.67
C LEU A 6 -3.36 -15.67 -11.81
N THR A 7 -4.66 -15.76 -11.51
CA THR A 7 -5.68 -16.02 -12.54
C THR A 7 -5.76 -14.91 -13.59
N TRP A 8 -5.61 -13.64 -13.20
CA TRP A 8 -5.62 -12.51 -14.13
C TRP A 8 -4.41 -12.50 -15.06
N ILE A 9 -3.22 -12.84 -14.54
CA ILE A 9 -1.99 -12.95 -15.33
C ILE A 9 -2.18 -13.96 -16.48
N GLU A 10 -2.71 -15.15 -16.19
CA GLU A 10 -2.96 -16.20 -17.18
C GLU A 10 -3.95 -15.80 -18.28
N GLN A 11 -4.81 -14.81 -18.00
CA GLN A 11 -5.86 -14.34 -18.91
C GLN A 11 -5.49 -13.04 -19.64
N THR A 12 -4.37 -12.40 -19.26
CA THR A 12 -4.00 -11.10 -19.81
C THR A 12 -3.40 -11.27 -21.21
N PRO A 13 -4.05 -10.76 -22.28
CA PRO A 13 -3.62 -11.00 -23.66
C PRO A 13 -2.18 -10.56 -23.93
N TRP A 14 -1.77 -9.44 -23.34
CA TRP A 14 -0.40 -8.93 -23.48
C TRP A 14 0.64 -9.90 -22.89
N VAL A 15 0.35 -10.50 -21.73
CA VAL A 15 1.27 -11.46 -21.08
C VAL A 15 1.41 -12.71 -21.94
N ILE A 16 0.28 -13.21 -22.48
CA ILE A 16 0.23 -14.38 -23.36
C ILE A 16 1.00 -14.11 -24.66
N ASN A 17 0.71 -13.00 -25.33
CA ASN A 17 1.26 -12.67 -26.65
C ASN A 17 2.77 -12.41 -26.62
N ASN A 18 3.31 -12.02 -25.46
CA ASN A 18 4.75 -11.77 -25.28
C ASN A 18 5.47 -12.94 -24.59
N GLY A 19 4.80 -14.06 -24.33
CA GLY A 19 5.42 -15.22 -23.66
C GLY A 19 5.92 -14.93 -22.24
N ALA A 20 5.33 -13.94 -21.57
CA ALA A 20 5.79 -13.46 -20.26
C ALA A 20 5.16 -14.20 -19.06
N ILE A 21 4.26 -15.17 -19.32
CA ILE A 21 3.50 -15.89 -18.28
C ILE A 21 4.43 -16.49 -17.22
N GLU A 22 5.44 -17.25 -17.63
CA GLU A 22 6.30 -18.01 -16.70
C GLU A 22 7.03 -17.09 -15.72
N ASN A 23 7.68 -16.02 -16.23
CA ASN A 23 8.44 -15.09 -15.40
C ASN A 23 7.52 -14.30 -14.46
N ILE A 24 6.41 -13.78 -14.97
CA ILE A 24 5.46 -12.98 -14.18
C ILE A 24 4.79 -13.84 -13.09
N MET A 25 4.43 -15.09 -13.41
CA MET A 25 3.91 -16.03 -12.41
C MET A 25 4.96 -16.36 -11.35
N ALA A 26 6.22 -16.61 -11.74
CA ALA A 26 7.28 -16.94 -10.79
C ALA A 26 7.48 -15.83 -9.75
N GLU A 27 7.53 -14.57 -10.16
CA GLU A 27 7.63 -13.44 -9.22
C GLU A 27 6.37 -13.33 -8.36
N THR A 28 5.18 -13.42 -8.96
CA THR A 28 3.91 -13.33 -8.22
C THR A 28 3.76 -14.44 -7.18
N GLU A 29 4.17 -15.67 -7.50
CA GLU A 29 4.06 -16.84 -6.61
C GLU A 29 4.96 -16.74 -5.38
N GLN A 30 6.18 -16.20 -5.56
CA GLN A 30 7.16 -15.99 -4.49
C GLN A 30 6.63 -15.04 -3.40
N VAL A 31 5.78 -14.07 -3.78
CA VAL A 31 5.23 -13.10 -2.84
C VAL A 31 4.48 -13.80 -1.72
N HIS A 32 4.86 -13.48 -0.49
CA HIS A 32 4.21 -13.98 0.69
C HIS A 32 4.15 -12.92 1.78
N HIS A 33 3.12 -13.06 2.59
CA HIS A 33 2.94 -12.23 3.75
C HIS A 33 3.96 -12.62 4.85
N TYR A 34 4.72 -11.65 5.33
CA TYR A 34 5.66 -11.83 6.43
C TYR A 34 4.94 -11.79 7.79
N ASP A 35 4.60 -12.96 8.31
CA ASP A 35 3.81 -13.12 9.55
C ASP A 35 4.66 -13.50 10.78
N ASN A 36 6.00 -13.48 10.66
CA ASN A 36 6.90 -14.00 11.68
C ASN A 36 7.15 -13.00 12.84
N PHE A 37 6.08 -12.38 13.34
CA PHE A 37 6.10 -11.36 14.38
C PHE A 37 6.68 -11.89 15.68
N ALA A 38 6.28 -13.08 16.11
CA ALA A 38 6.74 -13.65 17.37
C ALA A 38 8.26 -13.86 17.40
N LYS A 39 8.86 -14.28 16.27
CA LYS A 39 10.31 -14.45 16.15
C LYS A 39 11.02 -13.11 16.10
N THR A 40 10.49 -12.13 15.37
CA THR A 40 11.05 -10.78 15.27
C THR A 40 10.99 -10.05 16.60
N LEU A 41 9.85 -10.08 17.29
CA LEU A 41 9.66 -9.52 18.62
C LEU A 41 10.60 -10.16 19.62
N ARG A 42 10.67 -11.51 19.67
CA ARG A 42 11.58 -12.22 20.57
C ARG A 42 13.03 -11.86 20.31
N TYR A 43 13.43 -11.76 19.05
CA TYR A 43 14.78 -11.36 18.68
C TYR A 43 15.10 -9.93 19.15
N ASN A 44 14.20 -8.97 18.91
CA ASN A 44 14.38 -7.58 19.33
C ASN A 44 14.39 -7.45 20.87
N LEU A 45 13.47 -8.12 21.58
CA LEU A 45 13.45 -8.15 23.04
C LEU A 45 14.74 -8.73 23.62
N ASN A 46 15.24 -9.83 23.06
CA ASN A 46 16.52 -10.41 23.50
C ASN A 46 17.70 -9.46 23.31
N LEU A 47 17.69 -8.63 22.26
CA LEU A 47 18.73 -7.63 22.04
C LEU A 47 18.63 -6.49 23.05
N LEU A 48 17.42 -5.98 23.28
CA LEU A 48 17.18 -4.91 24.26
C LEU A 48 17.49 -5.36 25.69
N LEU A 49 17.12 -6.59 26.06
CA LEU A 49 17.46 -7.15 27.38
C LEU A 49 18.98 -7.29 27.56
N LYS A 50 19.73 -7.66 26.51
CA LYS A 50 21.21 -7.68 26.57
C LYS A 50 21.80 -6.28 26.73
N LEU A 51 21.21 -5.28 26.06
CA LEU A 51 21.59 -3.88 26.20
C LEU A 51 21.41 -3.43 27.65
N GLU A 52 20.20 -3.63 28.17
CA GLU A 52 19.83 -3.25 29.54
C GLU A 52 20.71 -3.95 30.57
N GLN A 53 20.92 -5.27 30.45
CA GLN A 53 21.81 -6.01 31.34
C GLN A 53 23.24 -5.46 31.34
N THR A 54 23.77 -5.10 30.16
CA THR A 54 25.12 -4.54 30.05
C THR A 54 25.20 -3.14 30.66
N TYR A 55 24.18 -2.31 30.40
CA TYR A 55 24.04 -0.97 30.96
C TYR A 55 23.96 -0.98 32.49
N LEU A 56 23.05 -1.78 33.05
CA LEU A 56 22.86 -1.91 34.50
C LEU A 56 24.09 -2.50 35.19
N LYS A 57 24.77 -3.45 34.55
CA LYS A 57 26.04 -3.97 35.08
C LYS A 57 27.11 -2.88 35.15
N CYS A 58 27.24 -2.07 34.09
CA CYS A 58 28.19 -0.97 34.06
C CYS A 58 27.88 0.07 35.15
N LEU A 59 26.61 0.46 35.33
CA LEU A 59 26.20 1.39 36.38
C LEU A 59 26.41 0.85 37.79
N ARG A 60 26.27 -0.46 37.99
CA ARG A 60 26.55 -1.08 39.30
C ARG A 60 28.04 -1.05 39.64
N ASP A 61 28.89 -1.18 38.62
CA ASP A 61 30.33 -1.23 38.77
C ASP A 61 30.96 0.20 38.84
N LEU A 62 30.15 1.25 38.63
CA LEU A 62 30.52 2.68 38.69
C LEU A 62 29.58 3.45 39.63
N ASP A 63 29.83 4.73 39.89
CA ASP A 63 28.86 5.60 40.59
C ASP A 63 27.72 6.01 39.65
N ASP A 64 26.50 6.15 40.18
CA ASP A 64 25.32 6.55 39.40
C ASP A 64 25.27 8.08 39.18
N THR A 65 26.24 8.60 38.43
CA THR A 65 26.27 9.99 37.96
C THR A 65 25.82 10.10 36.50
N GLU A 66 25.49 11.32 36.07
CA GLU A 66 25.06 11.57 34.69
C GLU A 66 26.13 11.17 33.66
N GLU A 67 27.40 11.47 33.94
CA GLU A 67 28.53 11.14 33.06
C GLU A 67 28.70 9.62 32.91
N PHE A 68 28.58 8.88 34.02
CA PHE A 68 28.68 7.42 33.98
C PHE A 68 27.47 6.76 33.33
N ARG A 69 26.26 7.33 33.43
CA ARG A 69 25.09 6.87 32.66
C ARG A 69 25.31 6.99 31.17
N VAL A 70 25.82 8.13 30.70
CA VAL A 70 26.12 8.33 29.26
C VAL A 70 27.20 7.34 28.81
N PHE A 71 28.29 7.22 29.58
CA PHE A 71 29.35 6.26 29.31
C PHE A 71 28.82 4.81 29.24
N CYS A 72 28.02 4.39 30.22
CA CYS A 72 27.47 3.04 30.26
C CYS A 72 26.51 2.75 29.12
N MET A 73 25.74 3.73 28.65
CA MET A 73 24.89 3.58 27.47
C MET A 73 25.73 3.37 26.20
N ILE A 74 26.79 4.17 26.02
CA ILE A 74 27.73 4.02 24.90
C ILE A 74 28.43 2.66 24.96
N ALA A 75 28.88 2.24 26.15
CA ALA A 75 29.53 0.95 26.35
C ALA A 75 28.58 -0.23 26.07
N ALA A 76 27.32 -0.14 26.51
CA ALA A 76 26.30 -1.17 26.27
C ALA A 76 25.94 -1.29 24.78
N THR A 77 25.87 -0.17 24.07
CA THR A 77 25.56 -0.13 22.63
C THR A 77 26.74 -0.56 21.76
N ASN A 78 27.99 -0.40 22.21
CA ASN A 78 29.18 -0.81 21.45
C ASN A 78 29.23 -2.32 21.14
N ASN A 79 28.61 -3.15 21.99
CA ASN A 79 28.52 -4.60 21.80
C ASN A 79 27.27 -5.04 21.04
N ILE A 80 26.43 -4.08 20.65
CA ILE A 80 25.18 -4.33 19.94
C ILE A 80 25.32 -3.82 18.52
N ASP A 81 25.20 -4.75 17.58
CA ASP A 81 25.08 -4.39 16.19
C ASP A 81 23.65 -3.87 15.95
N ILE A 82 23.45 -2.57 16.18
CA ILE A 82 22.16 -1.88 16.01
C ILE A 82 21.64 -2.06 14.57
N LYS A 83 22.54 -2.24 13.58
CA LYS A 83 22.15 -2.54 12.19
C LYS A 83 21.47 -3.89 12.03
N LYS A 84 21.56 -4.78 13.02
CA LYS A 84 20.83 -6.06 13.05
C LYS A 84 19.45 -5.96 13.71
N LEU A 85 19.04 -4.80 14.24
CA LEU A 85 17.66 -4.61 14.68
C LEU A 85 16.72 -4.81 13.50
N LYS A 86 15.74 -5.70 13.67
CA LYS A 86 14.73 -5.93 12.65
C LYS A 86 13.52 -5.07 12.98
N VAL A 87 13.51 -3.85 12.47
CA VAL A 87 12.33 -2.98 12.44
C VAL A 87 11.47 -3.37 11.23
N LYS A 88 11.04 -4.63 11.18
CA LYS A 88 10.07 -5.14 10.20
C LYS A 88 8.63 -4.95 10.67
N PHE A 89 8.43 -4.02 11.60
CA PHE A 89 7.17 -3.82 12.31
C PHE A 89 6.85 -2.33 12.33
N PHE A 90 5.66 -1.99 11.82
CA PHE A 90 5.11 -0.65 11.86
C PHE A 90 4.08 -0.58 12.99
N THR A 91 4.22 0.39 13.89
CA THR A 91 3.21 0.70 14.91
C THR A 91 2.10 1.60 14.37
N PHE A 92 2.34 2.25 13.23
CA PHE A 92 1.40 3.12 12.53
C PHE A 92 0.79 2.39 11.33
N PHE A 93 -0.33 2.90 10.82
CA PHE A 93 -1.07 2.31 9.71
C PHE A 93 -0.24 2.38 8.43
N ASN A 94 0.49 1.30 8.15
CA ASN A 94 1.40 1.21 7.01
C ASN A 94 1.55 -0.23 6.52
N ALA A 95 2.00 -0.35 5.28
CA ALA A 95 2.40 -1.59 4.65
C ALA A 95 3.65 -1.35 3.78
N MET A 96 4.26 -2.42 3.30
CA MET A 96 5.40 -2.34 2.39
C MET A 96 5.56 -3.65 1.62
N ASN A 97 5.85 -3.54 0.33
CA ASN A 97 6.46 -4.61 -0.44
C ASN A 97 7.99 -4.53 -0.38
N GLY A 98 8.61 -5.49 0.32
CA GLY A 98 10.04 -5.75 0.23
C GLY A 98 10.25 -7.12 -0.38
N HIS A 99 9.93 -7.24 -1.66
CA HIS A 99 9.81 -8.49 -2.41
C HIS A 99 10.90 -9.51 -2.02
N PRO A 100 10.55 -10.79 -1.74
CA PRO A 100 9.21 -11.38 -1.87
C PRO A 100 8.31 -11.21 -0.64
N ASN A 101 8.68 -10.35 0.31
CA ASN A 101 7.96 -10.21 1.57
C ASN A 101 7.00 -9.01 1.53
N LEU A 102 5.71 -9.25 1.80
CA LEU A 102 4.77 -8.20 2.14
C LEU A 102 4.76 -7.99 3.66
N PHE A 103 4.91 -6.76 4.10
CA PHE A 103 4.87 -6.37 5.50
C PHE A 103 3.60 -5.55 5.76
N PHE A 104 2.86 -5.90 6.81
CA PHE A 104 1.68 -5.15 7.25
C PHE A 104 1.81 -4.81 8.73
N SER A 105 1.36 -3.60 9.09
CA SER A 105 1.25 -3.19 10.50
C SER A 105 0.23 -4.04 11.27
N ASN A 106 0.31 -4.06 12.60
CA ASN A 106 -0.68 -4.79 13.42
C ASN A 106 -2.13 -4.30 13.20
N LEU A 107 -2.29 -3.02 12.89
CA LEU A 107 -3.61 -2.41 12.66
C LEU A 107 -4.33 -3.03 11.45
N PHE A 108 -3.60 -3.59 10.49
CA PHE A 108 -4.20 -4.24 9.33
C PHE A 108 -4.93 -5.53 9.70
N TYR A 109 -4.46 -6.26 10.73
CA TYR A 109 -5.15 -7.48 11.18
C TYR A 109 -6.46 -7.15 11.87
N ASP A 110 -6.47 -6.10 12.70
CA ASP A 110 -7.67 -5.65 13.41
C ASP A 110 -8.73 -5.12 12.44
N MET A 111 -8.30 -4.65 11.26
CA MET A 111 -9.16 -4.06 10.23
C MET A 111 -9.23 -4.88 8.94
N ALA A 112 -8.89 -6.17 8.96
CA ALA A 112 -8.77 -6.99 7.76
C ALA A 112 -10.07 -7.13 6.95
N GLU A 113 -11.23 -6.97 7.60
CA GLU A 113 -12.54 -6.95 6.95
C GLU A 113 -12.81 -5.64 6.19
N ASN A 114 -12.04 -4.58 6.45
CA ASN A 114 -12.16 -3.30 5.77
C ASN A 114 -11.45 -3.34 4.41
N LEU A 115 -12.10 -3.96 3.42
CA LEU A 115 -11.53 -4.17 2.10
C LEU A 115 -11.29 -2.89 1.30
N GLY A 116 -11.98 -1.79 1.62
CA GLY A 116 -11.76 -0.53 0.92
C GLY A 116 -10.49 0.20 1.37
N SER A 117 -10.10 0.12 2.65
CA SER A 117 -8.81 0.64 3.12
C SER A 117 -7.71 -0.40 3.13
N VAL A 118 -7.81 -1.41 4.01
CA VAL A 118 -6.82 -2.47 4.19
C VAL A 118 -6.69 -3.31 2.93
N GLY A 119 -7.82 -3.63 2.29
CA GLY A 119 -7.79 -4.39 1.05
C GLY A 119 -7.12 -3.62 -0.09
N PHE A 120 -7.42 -2.32 -0.24
CA PHE A 120 -6.75 -1.46 -1.22
C PHE A 120 -5.24 -1.42 -1.00
N ILE A 121 -4.79 -1.12 0.23
CA ILE A 121 -3.35 -1.05 0.51
C ILE A 121 -2.68 -2.41 0.31
N ALA A 122 -3.30 -3.51 0.76
CA ALA A 122 -2.75 -4.84 0.52
C ALA A 122 -2.67 -5.20 -0.98
N GLY A 123 -3.63 -4.73 -1.77
CA GLY A 123 -3.60 -4.83 -3.23
C GLY A 123 -2.50 -3.98 -3.85
N HIS A 124 -2.34 -2.73 -3.39
CA HIS A 124 -1.30 -1.79 -3.81
C HIS A 124 0.09 -2.39 -3.55
N GLU A 125 0.37 -2.84 -2.32
CA GLU A 125 1.66 -3.46 -2.02
C GLU A 125 1.92 -4.71 -2.86
N LEU A 126 0.90 -5.56 -3.06
CA LEU A 126 1.06 -6.72 -3.93
C LEU A 126 1.36 -6.31 -5.39
N SER A 127 0.87 -5.16 -5.83
CA SER A 127 1.00 -4.68 -7.21
C SER A 127 2.42 -4.22 -7.54
N HIS A 128 3.21 -3.76 -6.57
CA HIS A 128 4.65 -3.48 -6.75
C HIS A 128 5.47 -4.70 -7.22
N THR A 129 4.91 -5.93 -7.16
CA THR A 129 5.58 -7.10 -7.76
C THR A 129 5.49 -7.14 -9.29
N LEU A 130 4.56 -6.38 -9.87
CA LEU A 130 4.18 -6.46 -11.29
C LEU A 130 4.25 -5.13 -12.03
N ILE A 131 4.03 -4.03 -11.32
CA ILE A 131 4.07 -2.69 -11.89
C ILE A 131 5.50 -2.21 -11.77
N GLU A 132 6.12 -1.89 -12.90
CA GLU A 132 7.49 -1.39 -12.92
C GLU A 132 7.64 -0.30 -13.98
N ASN A 133 8.68 0.51 -13.84
CA ASN A 133 9.08 1.38 -14.92
C ASN A 133 9.66 0.55 -16.07
N ALA A 134 9.05 0.65 -17.25
CA ALA A 134 9.48 -0.10 -18.42
C ALA A 134 10.94 0.19 -18.85
N ASN A 135 11.49 1.34 -18.46
CA ASN A 135 12.88 1.71 -18.72
C ASN A 135 13.87 1.15 -17.67
N TYR A 136 13.38 0.80 -16.48
CA TYR A 136 14.18 0.34 -15.34
C TYR A 136 13.49 -0.83 -14.63
N PRO A 137 13.30 -1.98 -15.30
CA PRO A 137 12.70 -3.16 -14.67
C PRO A 137 13.58 -3.73 -13.55
N GLU A 138 12.97 -4.21 -12.47
CA GLU A 138 13.65 -4.73 -11.28
C GLU A 138 13.42 -6.24 -11.07
N LEU A 139 12.16 -6.68 -11.04
CA LEU A 139 11.71 -8.04 -10.77
C LEU A 139 11.28 -8.75 -12.05
N ILE A 140 10.46 -8.10 -12.88
CA ILE A 140 9.97 -8.70 -14.12
C ILE A 140 10.81 -8.23 -15.32
N PRO A 141 11.11 -9.09 -16.29
CA PRO A 141 12.04 -8.74 -17.38
C PRO A 141 11.50 -7.66 -18.33
N TYR A 142 10.20 -7.33 -18.24
CA TYR A 142 9.51 -6.50 -19.21
C TYR A 142 8.16 -6.02 -18.66
N PHE A 143 7.90 -4.71 -18.82
CA PHE A 143 6.60 -4.08 -18.59
C PHE A 143 6.16 -3.30 -19.83
N SER A 144 4.84 -3.16 -20.03
CA SER A 144 4.27 -2.56 -21.23
C SER A 144 4.42 -1.04 -21.21
N ASN A 145 5.10 -0.48 -22.22
CA ASN A 145 5.13 0.98 -22.39
C ASN A 145 3.72 1.55 -22.61
N ASP A 146 2.86 0.83 -23.33
CA ASP A 146 1.47 1.25 -23.56
C ASP A 146 0.66 1.27 -22.25
N SER A 147 0.89 0.29 -21.36
CA SER A 147 0.22 0.28 -20.05
C SER A 147 0.75 1.38 -19.14
N MET A 148 2.07 1.61 -19.15
CA MET A 148 2.69 2.73 -18.42
C MET A 148 2.09 4.07 -18.87
N GLN A 149 2.02 4.31 -20.18
CA GLN A 149 1.46 5.53 -20.74
C GLN A 149 -0.04 5.67 -20.45
N CYS A 150 -0.81 4.58 -20.52
CA CYS A 150 -2.24 4.60 -20.19
C CYS A 150 -2.45 5.03 -18.73
N ILE A 151 -1.71 4.45 -17.79
CA ILE A 151 -1.79 4.80 -16.36
C ILE A 151 -1.36 6.25 -16.13
N GLN A 152 -0.20 6.66 -16.67
CA GLN A 152 0.29 8.03 -16.45
C GLN A 152 -0.62 9.08 -17.09
N ASN A 153 -1.18 8.82 -18.28
CA ASN A 153 -2.14 9.74 -18.90
C ASN A 153 -3.43 9.87 -18.07
N GLN A 154 -3.91 8.78 -17.47
CA GLN A 154 -5.04 8.83 -16.55
C GLN A 154 -4.73 9.73 -15.34
N TYR A 155 -3.55 9.58 -14.73
CA TYR A 155 -3.12 10.42 -13.62
C TYR A 155 -2.89 11.88 -14.02
N GLN A 156 -2.31 12.14 -15.20
CA GLN A 156 -2.12 13.50 -15.70
C GLN A 156 -3.47 14.20 -15.88
N THR A 157 -4.46 13.49 -16.41
CA THR A 157 -5.77 14.10 -16.64
C THR A 157 -6.56 14.31 -15.34
N THR A 158 -6.39 13.41 -14.38
CA THR A 158 -6.89 13.62 -13.01
C THR A 158 -6.21 14.82 -12.37
N CYS A 159 -4.89 14.98 -12.54
CA CYS A 159 -4.16 16.18 -12.12
C CYS A 159 -4.73 17.44 -12.77
N ASP A 160 -4.94 17.45 -14.09
CA ASP A 160 -5.49 18.61 -14.80
C ASP A 160 -6.88 19.03 -14.30
N SER A 161 -7.66 18.07 -13.80
CA SER A 161 -9.03 18.28 -13.31
C SER A 161 -9.11 18.63 -11.82
N PHE A 162 -8.23 18.08 -10.99
CA PHE A 162 -8.34 18.10 -9.53
C PHE A 162 -7.12 18.70 -8.82
N LYS A 163 -6.20 19.33 -9.54
CA LYS A 163 -5.05 20.03 -8.96
C LYS A 163 -5.48 21.07 -7.93
N GLU A 164 -4.80 21.05 -6.78
CA GLU A 164 -4.90 22.10 -5.77
C GLU A 164 -3.71 23.06 -5.90
N THR A 165 -2.51 22.61 -5.54
CA THR A 165 -1.27 23.43 -5.64
C THR A 165 -0.46 23.02 -6.88
N SER A 166 0.09 21.81 -6.86
CA SER A 166 0.91 21.26 -7.94
C SER A 166 0.71 19.75 -8.04
N CYS A 167 0.80 19.22 -9.25
CA CYS A 167 0.77 17.79 -9.54
C CYS A 167 1.35 17.55 -10.94
N GLY A 168 1.65 16.29 -11.24
CA GLY A 168 2.05 15.82 -12.56
C GLY A 168 1.99 14.29 -12.59
N ALA A 169 2.25 13.73 -13.77
CA ALA A 169 2.35 12.30 -13.98
C ALA A 169 3.63 12.00 -14.76
N ASN A 170 4.68 11.63 -14.03
CA ASN A 170 6.00 11.33 -14.55
C ASN A 170 6.28 9.83 -14.53
N ASP A 171 7.18 9.37 -15.41
CA ASP A 171 7.56 7.95 -15.50
C ASP A 171 8.08 7.37 -14.17
N ASN A 172 8.70 8.17 -13.31
CA ASN A 172 9.17 7.71 -11.98
C ASN A 172 8.02 7.43 -10.99
N GLN A 173 6.79 7.84 -11.30
CA GLN A 173 5.60 7.62 -10.47
C GLN A 173 4.80 6.39 -10.92
N ILE A 174 5.25 5.65 -11.95
CA ILE A 174 4.48 4.52 -12.49
C ILE A 174 4.30 3.40 -11.50
N ASP A 175 5.30 3.13 -10.69
CA ASP A 175 5.24 2.09 -9.67
C ASP A 175 4.09 2.35 -8.69
N GLU A 176 3.97 3.59 -8.20
CA GLU A 176 2.92 4.01 -7.28
C GLU A 176 1.55 4.16 -7.96
N ASN A 177 1.50 4.89 -9.07
CA ASN A 177 0.26 5.16 -9.80
C ASN A 177 -0.37 3.86 -10.35
N GLY A 178 0.46 2.95 -10.86
CA GLY A 178 -0.01 1.65 -11.34
C GLY A 178 -0.39 0.72 -10.19
N SER A 179 0.32 0.78 -9.06
CA SER A 179 -0.02 0.00 -7.87
C SER A 179 -1.34 0.42 -7.24
N ASP A 180 -1.66 1.71 -7.24
CA ASP A 180 -3.01 2.21 -6.91
C ASP A 180 -4.08 1.60 -7.83
N MET A 181 -3.85 1.65 -9.15
CA MET A 181 -4.82 1.17 -10.15
C MET A 181 -5.05 -0.34 -10.04
N LEU A 182 -3.99 -1.14 -9.96
CA LEU A 182 -4.16 -2.59 -9.80
C LEU A 182 -4.66 -2.95 -8.39
N GLY A 183 -4.23 -2.20 -7.37
CA GLY A 183 -4.64 -2.37 -5.99
C GLY A 183 -6.15 -2.20 -5.80
N ILE A 184 -6.74 -1.14 -6.37
CA ILE A 184 -8.19 -0.92 -6.30
C ILE A 184 -8.97 -2.01 -7.04
N GLN A 185 -8.50 -2.46 -8.21
CA GLN A 185 -9.14 -3.54 -8.97
C GLN A 185 -9.15 -4.84 -8.16
N LEU A 186 -8.01 -5.21 -7.57
CA LEU A 186 -7.87 -6.41 -6.74
C LEU A 186 -8.74 -6.35 -5.48
N ALA A 187 -8.77 -5.18 -4.82
CA ALA A 187 -9.54 -4.97 -3.61
C ALA A 187 -11.04 -5.00 -3.87
N TYR A 188 -11.51 -4.28 -4.90
CA TYR A 188 -12.92 -4.23 -5.25
C TYR A 188 -13.42 -5.59 -5.75
N SER A 189 -12.64 -6.28 -6.58
CA SER A 189 -13.00 -7.63 -7.04
C SER A 189 -13.05 -8.65 -5.89
N LEU A 190 -12.19 -8.51 -4.86
CA LEU A 190 -12.29 -9.33 -3.66
C LEU A 190 -13.53 -8.96 -2.82
N PHE A 191 -13.86 -7.68 -2.73
CA PHE A 191 -15.08 -7.21 -2.09
C PHE A 191 -16.32 -7.81 -2.76
N GLU A 192 -16.40 -7.81 -4.10
CA GLU A 192 -17.51 -8.41 -4.82
C GLU A 192 -17.64 -9.91 -4.58
N ASP A 193 -16.52 -10.65 -4.48
CA ASP A 193 -16.56 -12.08 -4.15
C ASP A 193 -17.14 -12.32 -2.74
N ILE A 194 -16.69 -11.55 -1.74
CA ILE A 194 -17.05 -11.73 -0.32
C ILE A 194 -18.45 -11.18 0.00
N TYR A 195 -18.84 -10.09 -0.64
CA TYR A 195 -20.09 -9.36 -0.39
C TYR A 195 -21.10 -9.47 -1.52
N SER A 196 -20.94 -10.40 -2.47
CA SER A 196 -21.81 -10.57 -3.65
C SER A 196 -23.32 -10.41 -3.38
N GLU A 197 -23.85 -11.12 -2.37
CA GLU A 197 -25.26 -11.07 -1.98
C GLU A 197 -25.61 -9.92 -1.03
N ARG A 198 -24.61 -9.28 -0.42
CA ARG A 198 -24.77 -8.30 0.68
C ARG A 198 -24.27 -6.91 0.34
N LYS A 199 -23.78 -6.67 -0.88
CA LYS A 199 -23.15 -5.40 -1.26
C LYS A 199 -24.09 -4.20 -1.11
N LYS A 200 -25.40 -4.43 -1.33
CA LYS A 200 -26.47 -3.43 -1.18
C LYS A 200 -27.09 -3.39 0.21
N ASP A 201 -26.67 -4.26 1.13
CA ASP A 201 -27.20 -4.24 2.50
C ASP A 201 -26.80 -2.93 3.17
N GLU A 202 -27.74 -2.37 3.93
CA GLU A 202 -27.50 -1.18 4.73
C GLU A 202 -26.53 -1.52 5.86
N TYR A 203 -25.37 -0.85 5.86
CA TYR A 203 -24.35 -1.03 6.88
C TYR A 203 -24.49 0.01 8.00
N ILE A 204 -24.59 1.29 7.64
CA ILE A 204 -24.82 2.39 8.59
C ILE A 204 -26.14 3.08 8.28
N ARG A 205 -26.99 3.22 9.30
CA ARG A 205 -28.17 4.09 9.24
C ARG A 205 -27.81 5.50 9.72
N LEU A 206 -27.96 6.48 8.83
CA LEU A 206 -27.73 7.89 9.11
C LEU A 206 -29.04 8.59 9.54
N ARG A 207 -28.93 9.89 9.85
CA ARG A 207 -30.11 10.74 10.10
C ARG A 207 -30.95 10.90 8.83
N TYR A 208 -32.22 11.25 9.02
CA TYR A 208 -33.17 11.56 7.94
C TYR A 208 -33.40 10.40 6.94
N ASN A 209 -33.38 9.16 7.42
CA ASN A 209 -33.56 7.95 6.60
C ASN A 209 -32.53 7.75 5.48
N ASN A 210 -31.36 8.38 5.57
CA ASN A 210 -30.23 8.06 4.71
C ASN A 210 -29.51 6.81 5.25
N THR A 211 -28.98 5.99 4.36
CA THR A 211 -28.19 4.80 4.72
C THR A 211 -26.93 4.73 3.86
N ILE A 212 -25.89 4.10 4.41
CA ILE A 212 -24.66 3.76 3.69
C ILE A 212 -24.68 2.26 3.50
N THR A 213 -24.60 1.80 2.25
CA THR A 213 -24.50 0.37 1.92
C THR A 213 -23.08 -0.15 2.08
N ASN A 214 -22.89 -1.47 2.10
CA ASN A 214 -21.54 -2.07 2.13
C ASN A 214 -20.67 -1.61 0.94
N GLU A 215 -21.24 -1.49 -0.26
CA GLU A 215 -20.51 -1.02 -1.45
C GLU A 215 -20.14 0.47 -1.37
N GLN A 216 -20.98 1.31 -0.77
CA GLN A 216 -20.62 2.71 -0.50
C GLN A 216 -19.54 2.80 0.59
N LEU A 217 -19.65 1.98 1.64
CA LEU A 217 -18.67 1.92 2.71
C LEU A 217 -17.27 1.57 2.19
N PHE A 218 -17.18 0.64 1.23
CA PHE A 218 -15.91 0.32 0.58
C PHE A 218 -15.22 1.59 0.05
N PHE A 219 -15.90 2.39 -0.77
CA PHE A 219 -15.31 3.60 -1.33
C PHE A 219 -15.09 4.71 -0.30
N TYR A 220 -15.95 4.83 0.72
CA TYR A 220 -15.68 5.76 1.83
C TYR A 220 -14.41 5.38 2.60
N SER A 221 -14.23 4.09 2.91
CA SER A 221 -13.03 3.62 3.61
C SER A 221 -11.75 3.77 2.77
N LEU A 222 -11.84 3.57 1.46
CA LEU A 222 -10.77 3.86 0.51
C LEU A 222 -10.37 5.33 0.57
N ALA A 223 -11.35 6.24 0.47
CA ALA A 223 -11.08 7.68 0.47
C ALA A 223 -10.40 8.16 1.77
N LEU A 224 -10.72 7.54 2.91
CA LEU A 224 -10.10 7.86 4.20
C LEU A 224 -8.60 7.56 4.25
N VAL A 225 -8.07 6.67 3.40
CA VAL A 225 -6.63 6.41 3.27
C VAL A 225 -5.87 7.65 2.81
N PHE A 226 -6.52 8.51 2.01
CA PHE A 226 -5.91 9.68 1.37
C PHE A 226 -6.25 10.99 2.07
N CYS A 227 -6.98 10.97 3.19
CA CYS A 227 -7.37 12.18 3.89
C CYS A 227 -6.16 12.86 4.55
N GLU A 228 -5.87 14.08 4.11
CA GLU A 228 -4.85 14.94 4.69
C GLU A 228 -5.42 16.33 5.01
N GLY A 229 -4.87 16.98 6.03
CA GLY A 229 -5.24 18.34 6.43
C GLY A 229 -4.50 19.44 5.67
N ALA A 230 -3.85 19.11 4.55
CA ALA A 230 -3.03 20.00 3.74
C ALA A 230 -3.48 19.94 2.28
N ALA A 231 -3.19 21.00 1.52
CA ALA A 231 -3.46 21.03 0.09
C ALA A 231 -2.48 20.14 -0.66
N GLY A 232 -2.95 19.42 -1.67
CA GLY A 232 -2.15 18.53 -2.49
C GLY A 232 -1.07 19.28 -3.28
N GLU A 233 0.18 18.91 -3.01
CA GLU A 233 1.38 19.45 -3.65
C GLU A 233 2.32 18.28 -4.01
N GLN A 234 2.89 18.30 -5.21
CA GLN A 234 3.89 17.31 -5.62
C GLN A 234 5.21 17.60 -4.93
N ASP A 235 5.69 16.65 -4.12
CA ASP A 235 7.07 16.60 -3.66
C ASP A 235 7.93 15.92 -4.75
N GLU A 236 9.00 16.57 -5.19
CA GLU A 236 9.91 16.01 -6.19
C GLU A 236 10.75 14.84 -5.64
N MET A 237 10.84 14.69 -4.31
CA MET A 237 11.51 13.57 -3.65
C MET A 237 10.56 12.39 -3.38
N ASP A 238 9.25 12.58 -3.52
CA ASP A 238 8.25 11.54 -3.35
C ASP A 238 7.80 10.99 -4.71
N THR A 239 7.89 9.67 -4.88
CA THR A 239 7.43 8.99 -6.09
C THR A 239 5.91 8.92 -6.17
N HIS A 240 5.20 9.17 -5.08
CA HIS A 240 3.75 9.21 -5.08
C HIS A 240 3.21 10.48 -5.75
N SER A 241 2.06 10.34 -6.42
CA SER A 241 1.22 11.49 -6.76
C SER A 241 0.60 12.08 -5.49
N PRO A 242 0.21 13.38 -5.49
CA PRO A 242 -0.46 13.98 -4.34
C PRO A 242 -1.72 13.21 -3.94
N LEU A 243 -2.03 13.14 -2.64
CA LEU A 243 -3.11 12.29 -2.12
C LEU A 243 -4.48 12.61 -2.72
N ASN A 244 -4.78 13.90 -2.96
CA ASN A 244 -6.01 14.34 -3.63
C ASN A 244 -6.08 13.85 -5.10
N ILE A 245 -4.95 13.68 -5.78
CA ILE A 245 -4.91 13.12 -7.13
C ILE A 245 -5.11 11.61 -7.08
N ARG A 246 -4.41 10.91 -6.17
CA ARG A 246 -4.52 9.46 -6.00
C ARG A 246 -5.96 9.02 -5.70
N VAL A 247 -6.64 9.67 -4.75
CA VAL A 247 -8.02 9.33 -4.39
C VAL A 247 -8.99 9.53 -5.56
N ASN A 248 -8.82 10.60 -6.33
CA ASN A 248 -9.67 10.87 -7.49
C ASN A 248 -9.37 9.91 -8.65
N ALA A 249 -8.13 9.47 -8.81
CA ALA A 249 -7.76 8.47 -9.81
C ALA A 249 -8.41 7.10 -9.50
N VAL A 250 -8.33 6.63 -8.25
CA VAL A 250 -8.96 5.35 -7.87
C VAL A 250 -10.49 5.44 -7.85
N ALA A 251 -11.07 6.61 -7.63
CA ALA A 251 -12.52 6.84 -7.74
C ALA A 251 -13.06 6.72 -9.18
N GLN A 252 -12.20 6.74 -10.20
CA GLN A 252 -12.61 6.50 -11.59
C GLN A 252 -12.83 5.02 -11.90
N HIS A 253 -12.64 4.13 -10.92
CA HIS A 253 -13.01 2.71 -11.02
C HIS A 253 -14.50 2.57 -11.41
N PRO A 254 -14.88 1.71 -12.38
CA PRO A 254 -16.27 1.59 -12.84
C PRO A 254 -17.29 1.31 -11.74
N GLY A 255 -16.90 0.50 -10.75
CA GLY A 255 -17.71 0.22 -9.56
C GLY A 255 -18.08 1.48 -8.76
N PHE A 256 -17.23 2.51 -8.70
CA PHE A 256 -17.54 3.75 -7.99
C PHE A 256 -18.71 4.48 -8.66
N ARG A 257 -18.67 4.59 -9.99
CA ARG A 257 -19.74 5.22 -10.78
C ARG A 257 -21.09 4.55 -10.51
N ASP A 258 -21.10 3.22 -10.51
CA ASP A 258 -22.32 2.44 -10.32
C ASP A 258 -22.85 2.59 -8.89
N VAL A 259 -21.95 2.59 -7.89
CA VAL A 259 -22.30 2.71 -6.47
C VAL A 259 -22.90 4.08 -6.12
N PHE A 260 -22.36 5.16 -6.69
CA PHE A 260 -22.82 6.53 -6.41
C PHE A 260 -23.77 7.09 -7.48
N ASN A 261 -24.14 6.29 -8.49
CA ASN A 261 -24.96 6.71 -9.63
C ASN A 261 -24.44 7.99 -10.28
N CYS A 262 -23.13 8.10 -10.46
CA CYS A 262 -22.52 9.29 -11.08
C CYS A 262 -22.90 9.38 -12.57
N ASP A 263 -23.15 10.60 -13.05
CA ASP A 263 -23.33 10.84 -14.49
C ASP A 263 -22.06 10.47 -15.25
N ALA A 264 -22.21 9.87 -16.44
CA ALA A 264 -21.07 9.43 -17.26
C ALA A 264 -20.14 10.58 -17.69
N ASN A 265 -20.65 11.82 -17.72
CA ASN A 265 -19.88 13.02 -18.04
C ASN A 265 -19.40 13.76 -16.78
N SER A 266 -19.60 13.19 -15.58
CA SER A 266 -19.06 13.78 -14.37
C SER A 266 -17.52 13.71 -14.40
N PRO A 267 -16.82 14.81 -14.08
CA PRO A 267 -15.36 14.83 -14.01
C PRO A 267 -14.77 13.74 -13.10
N MET A 268 -15.55 13.27 -12.11
CA MET A 268 -15.14 12.24 -11.15
C MET A 268 -15.02 10.84 -11.74
N VAL A 269 -15.75 10.52 -12.82
CA VAL A 269 -15.86 9.15 -13.37
C VAL A 269 -15.60 9.09 -14.86
N GLN A 270 -15.15 10.20 -15.46
CA GLN A 270 -14.71 10.22 -16.84
C GLN A 270 -13.41 9.42 -16.95
N SER A 271 -13.50 8.20 -17.49
CA SER A 271 -12.33 7.43 -17.91
C SER A 271 -11.80 8.03 -19.20
N PHE A 272 -10.49 8.20 -19.29
CA PHE A 272 -9.87 8.63 -20.54
C PHE A 272 -9.58 7.37 -21.38
N ASN A 273 -10.09 7.36 -22.61
CA ASN A 273 -9.85 6.31 -23.61
C ASN A 273 -8.50 6.51 -24.28
#